data_AF-E0NZK7-F1
#
_entry.id   AF-E0NZK7-F1
#
_cell.length_a   1.000
_cell.length_b   1.000
_cell.length_c   1.000
_cell.angle_alpha   90.00
_cell.angle_beta   90.00
_cell.angle_gamma   90.00
#
_symmetry.space_group_name_H-M   'P 1'
#
loop_
_entity.id
_entity.type
_entity.pdbx_description
1 polymer ?
#
loop_
_entity_poly.entity_id
_entity_poly.type
_entity_poly.pdbx_seq_one_letter_code
_entity_poly.pdbx_strand_id
1 'polypeptide(L)'
;MADKRYYWIKIKSDFFDLPTIDWLQDQKNGCEYIVLYQKLCLLSANSGGELVRKVGDMIIPYDVKKIAEVTRFKFDTVVVAMGLYKKIGLIVEREDGVFVVAGIGEMVGSETKWAEKKRLQRDKGGDNVLRLSQKFEDKKGHCEDNVPRRVPPDVPKSAGTNVGTHERTDEGTHQGTSAP
;
A
#
# COMPACT_ATOMS: atom_id res chain seq x y z
N MET A 1 26.58 7.26 -13.48
CA MET A 1 25.97 8.32 -12.65
C MET A 1 25.13 7.63 -11.59
N ALA A 2 25.39 7.86 -10.30
CA ALA A 2 24.55 7.30 -9.24
C ALA A 2 23.13 7.82 -9.39
N ASP A 3 22.17 6.90 -9.46
CA ASP A 3 20.76 7.21 -9.67
C ASP A 3 20.22 7.93 -8.42
N LYS A 4 20.07 9.25 -8.51
CA LYS A 4 19.66 10.08 -7.37
C LYS A 4 18.18 9.82 -7.09
N ARG A 5 17.90 9.24 -5.92
CA ARG A 5 16.55 9.05 -5.37
C ARG A 5 16.21 10.15 -4.37
N TYR A 6 14.97 10.62 -4.43
CA TYR A 6 14.38 11.52 -3.45
C TYR A 6 13.37 10.75 -2.59
N TYR A 7 13.27 11.16 -1.34
CA TYR A 7 12.36 10.58 -0.35
C TYR A 7 11.51 11.70 0.24
N TRP A 8 10.22 11.44 0.45
CA TRP A 8 9.31 12.36 1.13
C TRP A 8 8.35 11.59 2.03
N ILE A 9 7.78 12.31 2.99
CA ILE A 9 6.65 11.83 3.78
C ILE A 9 5.39 12.50 3.28
N LYS A 10 4.36 11.68 3.06
CA LYS A 10 2.99 12.12 2.86
C LYS A 10 2.23 11.90 4.17
N ILE A 11 1.81 13.00 4.79
CA ILE A 11 0.93 12.96 5.95
C ILE A 11 -0.50 12.81 5.43
N LYS A 12 -1.22 11.77 5.88
CA LYS A 12 -2.64 11.59 5.57
C LYS A 12 -3.47 12.60 6.37
N SER A 13 -4.66 12.94 5.88
CA SER A 13 -5.55 13.91 6.54
C SER A 13 -5.99 13.48 7.94
N ASP A 14 -6.07 12.17 8.17
CA ASP A 14 -6.44 11.53 9.44
C ASP A 14 -5.25 11.31 10.39
N PHE A 15 -4.05 11.77 10.05
CA PHE A 15 -2.84 11.49 10.84
C PHE A 15 -2.96 11.98 12.29
N PHE A 16 -3.54 13.16 12.51
CA PHE A 16 -3.73 13.72 13.84
C PHE A 16 -4.94 13.12 14.56
N ASP A 17 -5.82 12.43 13.85
CA ASP A 17 -6.98 11.73 14.40
C ASP A 17 -6.63 10.28 14.82
N LEU A 18 -5.41 9.82 14.52
CA LEU A 18 -4.95 8.50 14.95
C LEU A 18 -4.87 8.44 16.47
N PRO A 19 -5.45 7.43 17.14
CA PRO A 19 -5.44 7.33 18.61
C PRO A 19 -4.04 7.40 19.23
N THR A 20 -3.02 6.92 18.52
CA THR A 20 -1.62 6.98 18.96
C THR A 20 -1.05 8.39 18.93
N ILE A 21 -1.41 9.18 17.91
CA ILE A 21 -0.96 10.56 17.75
C ILE A 21 -1.74 11.49 18.67
N ASP A 22 -3.06 11.29 18.78
CA ASP A 22 -3.93 11.99 19.72
C ASP A 22 -3.44 11.80 21.18
N TRP A 23 -3.19 10.55 21.59
CA TRP A 23 -2.62 10.27 22.91
C TRP A 23 -1.22 10.89 23.12
N LEU A 24 -0.42 10.96 22.06
CA LEU A 24 0.89 11.60 22.13
C LEU A 24 0.76 13.12 22.29
N GLN A 25 -0.26 13.73 21.67
CA GLN A 25 -0.58 15.15 21.76
C GLN A 25 -0.98 15.55 23.20
N ASP A 26 -1.69 14.68 23.91
CA ASP A 26 -2.10 14.88 25.31
C ASP A 26 -0.93 14.93 26.31
N GLN A 27 0.27 14.51 25.90
CA GLN A 27 1.44 14.57 26.77
C GLN A 27 1.88 16.03 26.98
N LYS A 28 2.53 16.30 28.12
CA LYS A 28 3.00 17.66 28.48
C LYS A 28 3.84 18.35 27.40
N ASN A 29 4.61 17.57 26.61
CA ASN A 29 5.40 18.05 25.47
C ASN A 29 4.96 17.37 24.15
N GLY A 30 3.66 17.08 24.00
CA GLY A 30 3.14 16.27 22.90
C GLY A 30 3.49 16.77 21.51
N CYS A 31 3.43 18.09 21.28
CA CYS A 31 3.84 18.70 20.02
C CYS A 31 5.32 18.42 19.68
N GLU A 32 6.21 18.49 20.66
CA GLU A 32 7.64 18.17 20.47
C GLU A 32 7.83 16.71 20.07
N TYR A 33 7.08 15.81 20.70
CA TYR A 33 7.13 14.38 20.39
C TYR A 33 6.60 14.11 18.98
N ILE A 34 5.46 14.67 18.61
CA ILE A 34 4.91 14.48 17.25
C ILE A 34 5.91 14.96 16.17
N VAL A 35 6.52 16.13 16.36
CA VAL A 35 7.55 16.65 15.43
C VAL A 35 8.79 15.76 15.43
N LEU A 36 9.22 15.27 16.58
CA LEU A 36 10.35 14.35 16.67
C LEU A 36 10.05 13.04 15.92
N TYR A 37 8.86 12.46 16.09
CA TYR A 37 8.43 11.26 15.37
C TYR A 37 8.46 11.48 13.84
N GLN A 38 7.95 12.61 13.35
CA GLN A 38 8.02 12.96 11.93
C GLN A 38 9.46 13.07 11.41
N LYS A 39 10.39 13.63 12.22
CA LYS A 39 11.81 13.67 11.88
C LYS A 39 12.44 12.28 11.82
N LEU A 40 12.08 11.39 12.74
CA LEU A 40 12.55 9.99 12.72
C LEU A 40 12.06 9.29 11.45
N CYS A 41 10.80 9.50 11.07
CA CYS A 41 10.27 8.97 9.82
C CYS A 41 11.10 9.44 8.60
N LEU A 42 11.50 10.71 8.56
CA LEU A 42 12.31 11.23 7.46
C LEU A 42 13.72 10.63 7.45
N LEU A 43 14.33 10.50 8.62
CA LEU A 43 15.66 9.92 8.78
C LEU A 43 15.70 8.46 8.32
N SER A 44 14.62 7.71 8.57
CA SER A 44 14.53 6.30 8.20
C SER A 44 13.89 6.04 6.83
N ALA A 45 13.53 7.09 6.08
CA ALA A 45 12.80 6.95 4.82
C ALA A 45 13.59 6.17 3.75
N ASN A 46 14.92 6.27 3.76
CA ASN A 46 15.81 5.58 2.82
C ASN A 46 16.26 4.18 3.29
N SER A 47 15.86 3.78 4.50
CA SER A 47 16.26 2.55 5.18
C SER A 47 15.05 1.71 5.61
N GLY A 48 13.87 1.98 5.04
CA GLY A 48 12.66 1.19 5.30
C GLY A 48 12.17 1.27 6.75
N GLY A 49 12.44 2.37 7.46
CA GLY A 49 12.08 2.53 8.86
C GLY A 49 13.23 2.31 9.85
N GLU A 50 14.38 1.78 9.41
CA GLU A 50 15.52 1.56 10.30
C GLU A 50 16.29 2.85 10.61
N LEU A 51 16.46 3.17 11.89
CA LEU A 51 17.26 4.29 12.35
C LEU A 51 18.75 3.89 12.39
N VAL A 52 19.35 3.80 11.20
CA VAL A 52 20.74 3.39 10.99
C VAL A 52 21.50 4.39 10.13
N ARG A 53 22.80 4.50 10.37
CA ARG A 53 23.75 5.18 9.48
C ARG A 53 24.47 4.15 8.63
N LYS A 54 24.43 4.33 7.31
CA LYS A 54 25.26 3.57 6.36
C LYS A 54 26.56 4.32 6.09
N VAL A 55 27.70 3.66 6.32
CA VAL A 55 29.04 4.18 6.00
C VAL A 55 29.76 3.13 5.15
N GLY A 56 29.74 3.31 3.83
CA GLY A 56 30.11 2.23 2.92
C GLY A 56 29.18 1.03 3.13
N ASP A 57 29.77 -0.13 3.43
CA ASP A 57 29.04 -1.37 3.75
C ASP A 57 28.70 -1.52 5.24
N MET A 58 29.20 -0.62 6.10
CA MET A 58 28.98 -0.68 7.54
C MET A 58 27.63 -0.06 7.94
N ILE A 59 26.85 -0.80 8.72
CA ILE A 59 25.56 -0.35 9.29
C ILE A 59 25.79 -0.05 10.78
N ILE A 60 25.54 1.20 11.17
CA ILE A 60 25.68 1.65 12.57
C ILE A 60 24.28 2.05 13.08
N PRO A 61 23.72 1.36 14.08
CA PRO A 61 22.48 1.76 14.73
C PRO A 61 22.58 3.16 15.36
N TYR A 62 21.49 3.93 15.33
CA TYR A 62 21.43 5.20 16.04
C TYR A 62 21.10 5.01 17.51
N ASP A 63 22.02 5.44 18.37
CA ASP A 63 21.75 5.62 19.79
C ASP A 63 20.85 6.84 20.03
N VAL A 64 20.19 6.88 21.19
CA VAL A 64 19.36 8.02 21.65
C VAL A 64 20.13 9.35 21.61
N LYS A 65 21.42 9.33 21.97
CA LYS A 65 22.30 10.51 21.86
C LYS A 65 22.44 10.99 20.42
N LYS A 66 22.64 10.05 19.49
CA LYS A 66 22.78 10.38 18.08
C LYS A 66 21.48 10.92 17.51
N ILE A 67 20.34 10.33 17.90
CA ILE A 67 19.01 10.82 17.55
C ILE A 67 18.84 12.28 17.99
N ALA A 68 19.18 12.61 19.25
CA ALA A 68 19.09 13.98 19.75
C ALA A 68 19.93 14.97 18.92
N GLU A 69 21.16 14.59 18.58
CA GLU A 69 22.06 15.40 17.75
C GLU A 69 21.47 15.67 16.35
N VAL A 70 21.05 14.61 15.64
CA VAL A 70 20.57 14.75 14.24
C VAL A 70 19.21 15.42 14.16
N THR A 71 18.33 15.19 15.15
CA THR A 71 17.01 15.81 15.20
C THR A 71 17.02 17.21 15.81
N ARG A 72 18.14 17.62 16.44
CA ARG A 72 18.31 18.88 17.17
C ARG A 72 17.32 19.06 18.31
N PHE A 73 17.00 17.96 19.00
CA PHE A 73 16.19 17.96 20.21
C PHE A 73 17.06 17.82 21.45
N LYS A 74 16.53 18.27 22.60
CA LYS A 74 17.18 18.04 23.89
C LYS A 74 17.23 16.54 24.17
N PHE A 75 18.37 16.08 24.69
CA PHE A 75 18.57 14.66 25.00
C PHE A 75 17.44 14.12 25.90
N ASP A 76 17.08 14.83 26.96
CA ASP A 76 16.01 14.42 27.89
C ASP A 76 14.65 14.26 27.19
N THR A 77 14.31 15.18 26.28
CA THR A 77 13.09 15.07 25.47
C THR A 77 13.11 13.81 24.63
N VAL A 78 14.24 13.49 23.98
CA VAL A 78 14.36 12.29 23.13
C VAL A 78 14.28 11.01 23.97
N VAL A 79 14.91 10.96 25.14
CA VAL A 79 14.82 9.80 26.06
C VAL A 79 13.37 9.51 26.41
N VAL A 80 12.62 10.53 26.84
CA VAL A 80 11.20 10.39 27.18
C VAL A 80 10.39 9.96 25.95
N ALA A 81 10.59 10.64 24.83
CA ALA A 81 9.87 10.37 23.59
C ALA A 81 10.09 8.95 23.07
N MET A 82 11.34 8.46 23.05
CA MET A 82 11.65 7.09 22.64
C MET A 82 10.98 6.06 23.54
N GLY A 83 10.88 6.33 24.85
CA GLY A 83 10.12 5.48 25.77
C GLY A 83 8.62 5.45 25.45
N LEU A 84 8.03 6.63 25.16
CA LEU A 84 6.64 6.73 24.74
C LEU A 84 6.38 5.98 23.43
N TYR A 85 7.23 6.18 22.41
CA TYR A 85 7.09 5.52 21.10
C TYR A 85 7.15 4.00 21.19
N LYS A 86 8.04 3.46 22.01
CA LYS A 86 8.10 2.02 22.28
C LYS A 86 6.81 1.52 22.94
N LYS A 87 6.28 2.27 23.92
CA LYS A 87 5.06 1.91 24.64
C LYS A 87 3.82 1.86 23.74
N ILE A 88 3.68 2.81 22.81
CA ILE A 88 2.52 2.89 21.90
C ILE A 88 2.75 2.22 20.54
N GLY A 89 3.90 1.55 20.36
CA GLY A 89 4.20 0.78 19.15
C GLY A 89 4.58 1.59 17.91
N LEU A 90 4.93 2.88 18.05
CA LEU A 90 5.45 3.69 16.93
C LEU A 90 6.91 3.32 16.58
N ILE A 91 7.67 2.82 17.56
CA ILE A 91 9.04 2.33 17.35
C ILE A 91 9.18 0.96 18.00
N VAL A 92 9.82 0.05 17.26
CA VAL A 92 10.21 -1.28 17.74
C VAL A 92 11.73 -1.32 17.82
N GLU A 93 12.25 -1.86 18.93
CA GLU A 93 13.68 -2.18 19.06
C GLU A 93 13.87 -3.65 18.67
N ARG A 94 14.75 -3.90 17.70
CA ARG A 94 15.13 -5.25 17.29
C ARG A 94 16.22 -5.82 18.20
N GLU A 95 16.46 -7.12 18.09
CA GLU A 95 17.48 -7.84 18.85
C GLU A 95 18.91 -7.32 18.60
N ASP A 96 19.14 -6.72 17.43
CA ASP A 96 20.41 -6.08 17.03
C ASP A 96 20.58 -4.66 17.62
N GLY A 97 19.64 -4.18 18.43
CA GLY A 97 19.63 -2.83 19.01
C GLY A 97 19.21 -1.74 18.02
N VAL A 98 18.73 -2.09 16.82
CA VAL A 98 18.24 -1.12 15.84
C VAL A 98 16.82 -0.70 16.18
N PHE A 99 16.59 0.61 16.25
CA PHE A 99 15.24 1.17 16.30
C PHE A 99 14.61 1.19 14.91
N VAL A 100 13.40 0.65 14.80
CA VAL A 100 12.62 0.58 13.56
C VAL A 100 11.32 1.34 13.77
N VAL A 101 11.06 2.33 12.90
CA VAL A 101 9.81 3.09 12.87
C VAL A 101 8.72 2.23 12.23
N ALA A 102 7.69 1.90 13.01
CA ALA A 102 6.58 1.06 12.56
C ALA A 102 5.63 1.85 11.64
N GLY A 103 4.98 1.14 10.70
CA GLY A 103 3.91 1.71 9.86
C GLY A 103 4.33 2.76 8.84
N ILE A 104 5.64 2.98 8.64
CA ILE A 104 6.13 4.08 7.82
C ILE A 104 5.93 3.87 6.31
N GLY A 105 5.80 2.61 5.86
CA GLY A 105 5.77 2.26 4.44
C GLY A 105 4.62 2.88 3.65
N GLU A 106 3.49 3.18 4.32
CA GLU A 106 2.37 3.88 3.67
C GLU A 106 2.57 5.40 3.59
N MET A 107 3.37 5.96 4.50
CA MET A 107 3.61 7.41 4.60
C MET A 107 4.84 7.84 3.79
N VAL A 108 5.82 6.97 3.58
CA VAL A 108 7.05 7.30 2.87
C VAL A 108 6.95 6.94 1.38
N GLY A 109 7.11 7.96 0.54
CA GLY A 109 7.26 7.80 -0.91
C GLY A 109 8.70 7.99 -1.36
N SER A 110 9.02 7.44 -2.54
CA SER A 110 10.29 7.72 -3.22
C SER A 110 10.09 7.89 -4.73
N GLU A 111 10.88 8.78 -5.33
CA GLU A 111 10.89 9.02 -6.78
C GLU A 111 12.31 9.20 -7.28
N THR A 112 12.50 8.85 -8.54
CA THR A 112 13.73 9.17 -9.27
C THR A 112 13.62 10.57 -9.88
N LYS A 113 14.77 11.18 -10.18
CA LYS A 113 14.85 12.42 -10.95
C LYS A 113 14.02 12.41 -12.24
N TRP A 114 13.98 11.28 -12.91
CA TRP A 114 13.23 11.13 -14.15
C TRP A 114 11.71 11.12 -13.90
N ALA A 115 11.27 10.43 -12.84
CA ALA A 115 9.87 10.43 -12.43
C ALA A 115 9.41 11.85 -12.03
N GLU A 116 10.23 12.60 -11.29
CA GLU A 116 9.96 14.00 -10.93
C GLU A 116 9.81 14.87 -12.19
N LYS A 117 10.77 14.79 -13.13
CA LYS A 117 10.74 15.53 -14.41
C LYS A 117 9.49 15.22 -15.22
N LYS A 118 9.08 13.94 -15.26
CA LYS A 118 7.87 13.50 -15.97
C LYS A 118 6.58 14.01 -15.31
N ARG A 119 6.52 14.06 -13.98
CA ARG A 119 5.41 14.70 -13.26
C ARG A 119 5.31 16.19 -13.60
N LEU A 120 6.42 16.93 -13.50
CA LEU A 120 6.51 18.34 -13.88
C LEU A 120 6.12 18.60 -15.35
N GLN A 121 6.46 17.69 -16.26
CA GLN A 121 6.07 17.78 -17.67
C GLN A 121 4.54 17.67 -17.84
N ARG A 122 3.89 16.73 -17.13
CA ARG A 122 2.42 16.58 -17.12
C ARG A 122 1.72 17.79 -16.53
N ASP A 123 2.21 18.29 -15.40
CA ASP A 123 1.61 19.44 -14.70
C ASP A 123 1.72 20.73 -15.52
N LYS A 124 2.76 20.86 -16.36
CA LYS A 124 2.96 21.99 -17.27
C LYS A 124 2.21 21.86 -18.61
N GLY A 125 1.36 20.83 -18.76
CA GLY A 125 0.56 20.62 -19.97
C GLY A 125 1.35 20.13 -21.19
N GLY A 126 2.61 19.70 -21.00
CA GLY A 126 3.49 19.22 -22.05
C GLY A 126 3.37 17.72 -22.30
N ASP A 127 2.15 17.18 -22.38
CA ASP A 127 1.95 15.79 -22.79
C ASP A 127 1.99 15.71 -24.32
N ASN A 128 3.11 15.18 -24.85
CA ASN A 128 3.23 14.80 -26.27
C ASN A 128 2.49 13.49 -26.59
N VAL A 129 1.79 12.91 -25.63
CA VAL A 129 0.98 11.71 -25.83
C VAL A 129 -0.43 12.16 -26.21
N LEU A 130 -0.79 11.87 -27.47
CA LEU A 130 -2.15 12.04 -27.96
C LEU A 130 -3.12 11.34 -27.00
N ARG A 131 -4.10 12.06 -26.42
CA ARG A 131 -5.20 11.40 -25.72
C ARG A 131 -5.96 10.55 -26.74
N LEU A 132 -5.78 9.23 -26.69
CA LEU A 132 -6.45 8.29 -27.60
C LEU A 132 -7.97 8.15 -27.34
N SER A 133 -8.57 8.93 -26.45
CA SER A 133 -9.95 8.73 -25.99
C SER A 133 -10.96 9.78 -26.46
N GLN A 134 -10.71 10.51 -27.55
CA GLN A 134 -11.74 11.38 -28.15
C GLN A 134 -11.73 11.33 -29.68
N LYS A 135 -12.40 10.32 -30.25
CA LYS A 135 -13.28 10.42 -31.44
C LYS A 135 -13.64 9.03 -31.96
N PHE A 136 -14.80 8.52 -31.55
CA PHE A 136 -15.70 7.80 -32.45
C PHE A 136 -17.12 7.98 -31.92
N GLU A 137 -17.71 9.14 -32.19
CA GLU A 137 -19.16 9.27 -32.26
C GLU A 137 -19.47 10.02 -33.57
N ASP A 138 -20.32 9.37 -34.37
CA ASP A 138 -21.17 9.86 -35.44
C ASP A 138 -20.60 10.36 -36.78
N LYS A 139 -20.54 9.43 -37.75
CA LYS A 139 -21.14 9.69 -39.08
C LYS A 139 -21.99 8.50 -39.56
N LYS A 140 -23.30 8.72 -39.50
CA LYS A 140 -24.39 8.12 -40.28
C LYS A 140 -23.91 7.70 -41.68
N GLY A 141 -23.85 6.39 -41.92
CA GLY A 141 -23.57 5.78 -43.21
C GLY A 141 -24.40 4.50 -43.33
N HIS A 142 -25.32 4.49 -44.29
CA HIS A 142 -26.29 3.45 -44.59
C HIS A 142 -25.64 2.08 -44.78
N CYS A 143 -26.07 1.08 -44.00
CA CYS A 143 -25.81 -0.34 -44.26
C CYS A 143 -27.15 -0.96 -44.69
N GLU A 144 -27.22 -1.51 -45.89
CA GLU A 144 -28.39 -2.23 -46.37
C GLU A 144 -28.50 -3.59 -45.65
N ASP A 145 -29.57 -3.76 -44.88
CA ASP A 145 -29.98 -5.02 -44.27
C ASP A 145 -30.42 -6.01 -45.37
N ASN A 146 -29.57 -7.00 -45.67
CA ASN A 146 -29.95 -8.17 -46.46
C ASN A 146 -29.95 -9.43 -45.58
N VAL A 147 -30.99 -9.58 -44.76
CA VAL A 147 -31.34 -10.85 -44.12
C VAL A 147 -32.67 -11.34 -44.72
N PRO A 148 -32.69 -12.39 -45.55
CA PRO A 148 -33.94 -12.94 -46.07
C PRO A 148 -34.70 -13.68 -44.97
N ARG A 149 -35.82 -13.10 -44.53
CA ARG A 149 -36.79 -13.73 -43.63
C ARG A 149 -37.83 -14.48 -44.47
N ARG A 150 -37.72 -15.81 -44.62
CA ARG A 150 -38.87 -16.67 -44.95
C ARG A 150 -38.72 -18.05 -44.31
N VAL A 151 -39.64 -18.32 -43.38
CA VAL A 151 -40.03 -19.65 -42.91
C VAL A 151 -41.13 -20.17 -43.85
N PRO A 152 -41.14 -21.46 -44.18
CA PRO A 152 -42.43 -22.14 -44.41
C PRO A 152 -42.69 -23.27 -43.40
N PRO A 153 -43.97 -23.53 -43.09
CA PRO A 153 -44.43 -24.44 -42.04
C PRO A 153 -44.51 -25.89 -42.56
N ASP A 154 -44.48 -26.87 -41.66
CA ASP A 154 -45.49 -27.94 -41.55
C ASP A 154 -44.99 -29.09 -40.64
N VAL A 155 -45.85 -29.47 -39.69
CA VAL A 155 -45.70 -30.60 -38.76
C VAL A 155 -46.46 -31.80 -39.32
N PRO A 156 -45.99 -33.05 -39.10
CA PRO A 156 -46.90 -34.05 -38.54
C PRO A 156 -46.34 -34.83 -37.34
N LYS A 157 -47.29 -35.41 -36.60
CA LYS A 157 -47.25 -35.95 -35.24
C LYS A 157 -46.70 -37.39 -35.09
N SER A 158 -46.30 -37.66 -33.82
CA SER A 158 -46.53 -38.86 -32.97
C SER A 158 -45.77 -40.18 -33.19
N ALA A 159 -45.04 -40.60 -32.14
CA ALA A 159 -45.12 -41.86 -31.37
C ALA A 159 -43.83 -41.92 -30.50
N GLY A 160 -43.85 -41.86 -29.17
CA GLY A 160 -44.31 -42.91 -28.25
C GLY A 160 -43.14 -43.82 -27.85
N THR A 161 -42.67 -43.76 -26.59
CA THR A 161 -42.38 -44.89 -25.67
C THR A 161 -41.39 -44.50 -24.55
N ASN A 162 -41.71 -45.03 -23.36
CA ASN A 162 -41.23 -44.76 -22.01
C ASN A 162 -39.82 -45.29 -21.66
N VAL A 163 -39.47 -45.03 -20.39
CA VAL A 163 -38.54 -45.74 -19.47
C VAL A 163 -37.19 -45.02 -19.28
N GLY A 164 -36.74 -44.62 -18.09
CA GLY A 164 -37.24 -44.81 -16.73
C GLY A 164 -36.39 -44.02 -15.72
N THR A 165 -37.02 -43.69 -14.60
CA THR A 165 -36.53 -42.99 -13.41
C THR A 165 -35.59 -43.87 -12.57
N HIS A 166 -34.53 -43.32 -11.96
CA HIS A 166 -34.29 -43.48 -10.51
C HIS A 166 -33.22 -42.51 -9.95
N GLU A 167 -33.64 -41.68 -9.00
CA GLU A 167 -32.81 -41.03 -7.97
C GLU A 167 -32.45 -42.02 -6.85
N ARG A 168 -31.31 -41.83 -6.16
CA ARG A 168 -31.07 -42.10 -4.71
C ARG A 168 -29.59 -41.80 -4.38
N THR A 169 -29.19 -40.89 -3.48
CA THR A 169 -29.16 -40.96 -1.99
C THR A 169 -28.89 -42.40 -1.47
N ASP A 170 -27.93 -42.73 -0.60
CA ASP A 170 -27.48 -42.07 0.62
C ASP A 170 -26.20 -42.75 1.19
N GLU A 171 -25.53 -42.05 2.11
CA GLU A 171 -24.88 -42.50 3.37
C GLU A 171 -23.98 -43.78 3.48
N GLY A 172 -22.80 -43.57 4.07
CA GLY A 172 -22.51 -44.13 5.41
C GLY A 172 -21.46 -45.24 5.58
N THR A 173 -20.42 -44.93 6.38
CA THR A 173 -19.91 -45.71 7.54
C THR A 173 -18.46 -46.25 7.53
N HIS A 174 -17.68 -45.61 8.42
CA HIS A 174 -16.62 -46.01 9.37
C HIS A 174 -15.97 -47.42 9.41
N GLN A 175 -14.67 -47.38 9.74
CA GLN A 175 -13.88 -48.10 10.80
C GLN A 175 -12.48 -48.48 10.22
N GLY A 176 -11.31 -48.42 10.88
CA GLY A 176 -10.84 -48.07 12.22
C GLY A 176 -9.50 -48.81 12.50
N THR A 177 -8.54 -48.17 13.20
CA THR A 177 -7.40 -48.75 14.00
C THR A 177 -6.27 -49.49 13.24
N SER A 178 -4.98 -49.55 13.61
CA SER A 178 -4.16 -49.18 14.79
C SER A 178 -2.66 -49.05 14.36
N ALA A 179 -1.86 -48.37 15.19
CA ALA A 179 -0.39 -48.33 15.19
C ALA A 179 0.23 -49.71 15.61
N PRO A 180 1.57 -49.89 15.62
CA PRO A 180 2.56 -49.11 16.38
C PRO A 180 3.61 -48.36 15.54
#